data_AF-A0A946Q2L5-F1
#
_entry.id   AF-A0A946Q2L5-F1
#
_cell.length_a   1.000
_cell.length_b   1.000
_cell.length_c   1.000
_cell.angle_alpha   90.00
_cell.angle_beta   90.00
_cell.angle_gamma   90.00
#
_symmetry.space_group_name_H-M   'P 1'
#
loop_
_entity.id
_entity.type
_entity.pdbx_description
1 polymer ?
#
loop_
_entity_poly.entity_id
_entity_poly.type
_entity_poly.pdbx_seq_one_letter_code
_entity_poly.pdbx_strand_id
1 'polypeptide(L)' 'MIIEDGEGNEHIGIPIKFQNEPGGVNFAAPGLGEHNREVALSLGYSDSEVDELKRLGAFG' A
#
# COMPACT_ATOMS: atom_id res chain seq x y z
N MET A 1 -4.59 -21.23 -8.81
CA MET A 1 -3.56 -21.53 -7.79
C MET A 1 -4.01 -20.78 -6.55
N ILE A 2 -4.61 -21.50 -5.59
CA ILE A 2 -5.09 -20.90 -4.35
C ILE A 2 -3.88 -20.66 -3.46
N ILE A 3 -3.83 -19.49 -2.83
CA ILE A 3 -2.84 -19.15 -1.80
C ILE A 3 -3.60 -18.73 -0.55
N GLU A 4 -3.01 -18.97 0.61
CA GLU A 4 -3.60 -18.67 1.92
C GLU A 4 -2.82 -17.54 2.57
N ASP A 5 -3.51 -16.57 3.15
CA ASP A 5 -2.87 -15.51 3.95
C ASP A 5 -2.58 -15.99 5.39
N GLY A 6 -2.00 -15.11 6.21
CA GLY A 6 -1.69 -15.44 7.61
C GLY A 6 -2.90 -15.64 8.52
N GLU A 7 -4.09 -15.26 8.08
CA GLU A 7 -5.36 -15.42 8.82
C GLU A 7 -6.17 -16.64 8.34
N GLY A 8 -5.69 -17.33 7.31
CA GLY A 8 -6.33 -18.52 6.75
C GLY A 8 -7.33 -18.24 5.62
N ASN A 9 -7.38 -17.02 5.08
CA ASN A 9 -8.27 -16.72 3.97
C ASN A 9 -7.66 -17.19 2.64
N GLU A 10 -8.51 -17.72 1.75
CA GLU A 10 -8.11 -18.17 0.42
C GLU A 10 -8.15 -17.02 -0.60
N HIS A 11 -7.07 -16.89 -1.37
CA HIS A 11 -6.92 -15.89 -2.44
C HIS A 11 -6.55 -16.55 -3.77
N ILE A 12 -6.89 -15.89 -4.87
CA ILE A 12 -6.40 -16.27 -6.19
C ILE A 12 -4.98 -15.72 -6.35
N GLY A 13 -4.00 -16.61 -6.41
CA GLY A 13 -2.60 -16.22 -6.62
C GLY A 13 -2.29 -15.74 -8.04
N ILE A 14 -1.08 -15.21 -8.23
CA ILE A 14 -0.61 -14.67 -9.52
C ILE A 14 -0.65 -15.78 -10.59
N PRO A 15 -1.37 -15.59 -11.72
CA PRO A 15 -1.67 -16.65 -12.67
C PRO A 15 -0.46 -17.10 -13.51
N ILE A 16 0.48 -16.21 -13.79
CA ILE A 16 1.70 -16.49 -14.57
C ILE A 16 2.91 -16.36 -13.65
N LYS A 17 3.83 -17.33 -13.71
CA LYS A 17 5.06 -17.35 -12.90
C LYS A 17 6.25 -16.99 -13.77
N PHE A 18 6.91 -15.89 -13.44
CA PHE A 18 8.18 -15.50 -14.05
C PHE A 18 9.33 -16.19 -13.32
N GLN A 19 10.28 -16.71 -14.09
CA GLN A 19 11.43 -17.45 -13.53
C GLN A 19 12.40 -16.54 -12.78
N ASN A 20 12.71 -15.37 -13.35
CA ASN A 20 13.74 -14.48 -12.81
C ASN A 20 13.17 -13.37 -11.90
N GLU A 21 11.88 -13.07 -12.02
CA GLU A 21 11.20 -12.01 -11.28
C GLU A 21 9.85 -12.51 -10.76
N PRO A 22 9.85 -13.50 -9.84
CA PRO A 22 8.61 -14.04 -9.28
C PRO A 22 7.83 -12.92 -8.58
N GLY A 23 6.55 -12.76 -8.93
CA GLY A 23 5.70 -11.79 -8.26
C GLY A 23 5.44 -12.15 -6.80
N GLY A 24 5.46 -11.15 -5.92
CA GLY A 24 5.04 -11.27 -4.53
C GLY A 24 3.61 -10.76 -4.34
N VAL A 25 2.87 -11.37 -3.41
CA VAL A 25 1.55 -10.88 -3.00
C VAL A 25 1.70 -10.24 -1.62
N ASN A 26 1.31 -8.97 -1.52
CA ASN A 26 1.04 -8.35 -0.23
C ASN A 26 -0.47 -8.49 0.04
N PHE A 27 -0.81 -9.22 1.10
CA PHE A 27 -2.20 -9.46 1.48
C PHE A 27 -2.84 -8.27 2.20
N ALA A 28 -2.04 -7.32 2.70
CA ALA A 28 -2.56 -6.13 3.37
C ALA A 28 -3.10 -5.13 2.33
N ALA A 29 -4.42 -4.91 2.36
CA ALA A 29 -5.02 -3.77 1.67
C ALA A 29 -4.79 -2.51 2.50
N PRO A 30 -4.28 -1.41 1.91
CA PRO A 30 -4.04 -0.18 2.65
C PRO A 30 -5.37 0.43 3.12
N GLY A 31 -5.35 0.98 4.34
CA GLY A 31 -6.42 1.84 4.81
C GLY A 31 -6.54 3.13 4.00
N LEU A 32 -7.67 3.83 4.16
CA LEU A 32 -7.83 5.16 3.60
C LEU A 32 -6.72 6.09 4.12
N GLY A 33 -5.98 6.69 3.20
CA GLY A 33 -4.92 7.65 3.52
C GLY A 33 -3.68 7.09 4.21
N GLU A 34 -3.55 5.76 4.36
CA GLU A 34 -2.47 5.09 5.11
C GLU A 34 -1.07 5.58 4.70
N HIS A 35 -0.88 5.84 3.39
CA HIS A 35 0.39 6.24 2.81
C HIS A 35 0.49 7.72 2.42
N ASN A 36 -0.51 8.57 2.75
CA ASN A 36 -0.54 9.98 2.32
C ASN A 36 0.72 10.74 2.75
N ARG A 37 1.13 10.57 4.01
CA ARG A 37 2.32 11.23 4.57
C ARG A 37 3.61 10.74 3.90
N GLU A 38 3.78 9.43 3.76
CA GLU A 38 4.97 8.85 3.12
C GLU A 38 5.14 9.36 1.69
N VAL A 39 4.07 9.29 0.89
CA VAL A 39 4.10 9.73 -0.50
C VAL A 39 4.35 11.24 -0.58
N ALA A 40 3.69 12.05 0.24
CA ALA A 40 3.90 13.50 0.23
C ALA A 40 5.33 13.90 0.58
N LEU A 41 5.93 13.27 1.59
CA LEU A 41 7.34 13.49 1.93
C LEU A 41 8.26 13.08 0.77
N SER A 42 7.99 11.95 0.11
CA SER A 42 8.78 11.51 -1.06
C SER A 42 8.73 12.48 -2.25
N LEU A 43 7.65 13.26 -2.35
CA LEU A 43 7.46 14.29 -3.38
C LEU A 43 8.12 15.63 -3.02
N GLY A 44 8.71 15.75 -1.84
CA GLY A 44 9.46 16.93 -1.39
C GLY A 44 8.67 17.91 -0.54
N TYR A 45 7.47 17.55 -0.06
CA TYR A 45 6.77 18.33 0.95
C TYR A 45 7.49 18.21 2.29
N SER A 46 7.52 19.30 3.05
CA SER A 46 7.95 19.29 4.45
C SER A 46 6.89 18.65 5.35
N ASP A 47 7.31 18.18 6.52
CA ASP A 47 6.41 17.72 7.57
C ASP A 47 5.30 18.73 7.90
N SER A 48 5.64 20.02 7.96
CA SER A 48 4.68 21.09 8.24
C SER A 48 3.63 21.25 7.16
N GLU A 49 4.00 21.09 5.88
CA GLU A 49 3.03 21.16 4.77
C GLU A 49 2.13 19.94 4.76
N VAL A 50 2.66 18.76 5.07
CA VAL A 50 1.87 17.52 5.20
C VAL A 50 0.86 17.61 6.34
N ASP A 51 1.25 18.15 7.50
CA ASP A 51 0.34 18.37 8.61
C ASP A 51 -0.74 19.39 8.27
N GLU A 52 -0.39 20.42 7.51
CA GLU A 52 -1.35 21.41 7.02
C GLU A 52 -2.37 20.80 6.07
N LEU A 53 -1.93 19.96 5.12
CA LEU A 53 -2.83 19.25 4.20
C LEU A 53 -3.83 18.36 4.94
N LYS A 54 -3.38 17.67 6.00
CA LYS A 54 -4.26 16.90 6.87
C LYS A 54 -5.23 17.80 7.64
N ARG A 55 -4.77 18.93 8.17
CA ARG A 55 -5.62 19.89 8.90
C ARG A 55 -6.71 20.49 8.02
N LEU A 56 -6.39 20.78 6.76
CA LEU A 56 -7.33 21.32 5.77
C LEU A 56 -8.31 20.26 5.23
N GLY A 57 -8.14 18.99 5.62
CA GLY A 57 -8.96 17.88 5.13
C GLY A 57 -8.64 17.46 3.69
N ALA A 58 -7.51 17.92 3.13
CA ALA A 58 -7.01 17.47 1.84
C ALA A 58 -6.46 16.02 1.92
N PHE A 59 -5.95 15.63 3.09
CA PHE A 59 -5.62 14.24 3.41
C PHE A 59 -6.70 13.63 4.31
N GLY A 60 -7.17 12.45 3.91
CA GLY A 60 -8.09 11.56 4.61
C GLY A 60 -7.72 10.12 4.32
#